data_AF-A0A3M1A8M4-F1
#
_entry.id   AF-A0A3M1A8M4-F1
#
_cell.length_a   1.000
_cell.length_b   1.000
_cell.length_c   1.000
_cell.angle_alpha   90.00
_cell.angle_beta   90.00
_cell.angle_gamma   90.00
#
_symmetry.space_group_name_H-M   'P 1'
#
loop_
_entity.id
_entity.type
_entity.pdbx_description
1 polymer ?
#
loop_
_entity_poly.entity_id
_entity_poly.type
_entity_poly.pdbx_seq_one_letter_code
_entity_poly.pdbx_strand_id
1 'polypeptide(L)'
;MTFTKGATTVTINGAIYPFELEFKHHQNVGIAEDGTVRVYDRGLTEKFIGIKFRDKDANLSAIRNFITSTVKFAKETFTFTPDPDVDAGAGKGTAVTVRYWTDRFKERLFNYNKYEYDMILRVE
;
A
#
# COMPACT_ATOMS: atom_id res chain seq x y z
N MET A 1 -6.21 12.86 1.81
CA MET A 1 -6.48 11.53 1.21
C MET A 1 -7.48 10.75 2.04
N THR A 2 -8.20 9.79 1.44
CA THR A 2 -9.23 9.01 2.14
C THR A 2 -9.13 7.50 1.89
N PHE A 3 -9.43 6.73 2.93
CA PHE A 3 -9.54 5.27 2.93
C PHE A 3 -10.98 4.90 3.26
N THR A 4 -11.67 4.20 2.36
CA THR A 4 -13.11 3.88 2.54
C THR A 4 -13.35 2.39 2.36
N LYS A 5 -14.10 1.80 3.30
CA LYS A 5 -14.61 0.44 3.19
C LYS A 5 -15.98 0.32 3.86
N GLY A 6 -17.00 -0.05 3.08
CA GLY A 6 -18.38 -0.01 3.54
C GLY A 6 -18.77 1.39 4.01
N ALA A 7 -19.30 1.51 5.22
CA ALA A 7 -19.64 2.79 5.85
C ALA A 7 -18.46 3.47 6.58
N THR A 8 -17.30 2.82 6.65
CA THR A 8 -16.15 3.34 7.39
C THR A 8 -15.24 4.13 6.46
N THR A 9 -14.99 5.40 6.80
CA THR A 9 -14.04 6.27 6.09
C THR A 9 -13.01 6.85 7.06
N VAL A 10 -11.74 6.79 6.68
CA VAL A 10 -10.63 7.44 7.39
C VAL A 10 -9.99 8.48 6.47
N THR A 11 -9.89 9.72 6.95
CA THR A 11 -9.23 10.81 6.23
C THR A 11 -7.89 11.12 6.89
N ILE A 12 -6.84 11.19 6.08
CA ILE A 12 -5.49 11.56 6.51
C ILE A 12 -5.06 12.82 5.74
N ASN A 13 -4.44 13.74 6.46
CA ASN A 13 -3.80 14.95 5.94
C ASN A 13 -2.29 14.87 6.17
N GLY A 14 -1.49 15.46 5.27
CA GLY A 14 -0.03 15.61 5.46
C GLY A 14 0.81 14.34 5.23
N ALA A 15 0.24 13.30 4.62
CA ALA A 15 1.01 12.13 4.21
C ALA A 15 1.79 12.39 2.90
N ILE A 16 2.95 11.75 2.76
CA ILE A 16 3.84 11.90 1.61
C ILE A 16 3.59 10.74 0.64
N TYR A 17 3.36 11.09 -0.63
CA TYR A 17 2.88 10.20 -1.68
C TYR A 17 3.54 10.46 -3.05
N PRO A 18 3.65 9.43 -3.89
CA PRO A 18 4.17 8.09 -3.59
C PRO A 18 5.71 8.13 -3.51
N PHE A 19 6.32 7.20 -2.78
CA PHE A 19 7.72 6.84 -3.04
C PHE A 19 7.77 5.59 -3.92
N GLU A 20 8.76 5.52 -4.79
CA GLU A 20 8.92 4.43 -5.76
C GLU A 20 9.14 3.10 -5.03
N LEU A 21 8.26 2.13 -5.28
CA LEU A 21 8.37 0.76 -4.79
C LEU A 21 8.51 -0.16 -6.00
N GLU A 22 9.75 -0.57 -6.28
CA GLU A 22 10.02 -1.59 -7.29
C GLU A 22 9.87 -2.98 -6.67
N PHE A 23 8.85 -3.73 -7.09
CA PHE A 23 8.73 -5.16 -6.77
C PHE A 23 9.27 -5.97 -7.94
N LYS A 24 10.54 -6.39 -7.85
CA LYS A 24 11.12 -7.34 -8.82
C LYS A 24 10.49 -8.72 -8.61
N HIS A 25 9.71 -9.18 -9.57
CA HIS A 25 9.28 -10.57 -9.62
C HIS A 25 10.47 -11.44 -10.03
N HIS A 26 10.87 -12.36 -9.15
CA HIS A 26 11.83 -13.40 -9.50
C HIS A 26 11.09 -14.50 -10.27
N GLN A 27 11.41 -14.67 -11.55
CA GLN A 27 10.95 -15.81 -12.33
C GLN A 27 11.59 -17.08 -11.76
N ASN A 28 10.76 -18.07 -11.45
CA ASN A 28 11.27 -19.40 -11.13
C ASN A 28 11.58 -20.11 -12.44
N VAL A 29 12.87 -20.25 -12.74
CA VAL A 29 13.38 -21.04 -13.86
C VAL A 29 13.74 -22.42 -13.34
N GLY A 30 13.04 -23.44 -13.81
CA GLY A 30 13.33 -24.84 -13.52
C GLY A 30 13.75 -25.57 -14.79
N ILE A 31 14.59 -26.60 -14.63
CA ILE A 31 14.89 -27.57 -15.70
C ILE A 31 14.10 -28.83 -15.34
N ALA A 32 13.26 -29.30 -16.25
CA ALA A 32 12.54 -30.55 -16.09
C ALA A 32 13.46 -31.76 -16.35
N GLU A 33 13.03 -32.95 -15.93
CA GLU A 33 13.82 -34.19 -16.08
C GLU A 33 14.15 -34.54 -17.54
N ASP A 34 13.35 -34.05 -18.49
CA ASP A 34 13.56 -34.20 -19.94
C ASP A 34 14.54 -33.16 -20.53
N GLY A 35 15.16 -32.33 -19.68
CA GLY A 35 16.08 -31.27 -20.08
C GLY A 35 15.38 -30.00 -20.61
N THR A 36 14.04 -29.96 -20.64
CA THR A 36 13.32 -28.76 -21.05
C THR A 36 13.37 -27.68 -19.97
N VAL A 37 13.61 -26.43 -20.39
CA VAL A 37 13.55 -25.28 -19.49
C VAL A 37 12.09 -24.89 -19.31
N ARG A 38 11.59 -24.97 -18.08
CA ARG A 38 10.27 -24.47 -17.69
C ARG A 38 10.43 -23.15 -16.98
N VAL A 39 10.00 -22.08 -17.64
CA VAL A 39 9.86 -20.76 -17.03
C VAL A 39 8.44 -20.66 -16.50
N TYR A 40 8.27 -20.61 -15.18
CA TYR A 40 7.01 -20.19 -14.60
C TYR A 40 6.96 -18.66 -14.65
N ASP A 41 6.51 -18.14 -15.78
CA ASP A 41 6.21 -16.72 -15.91
C ASP A 41 4.83 -16.46 -15.31
N ARG A 42 4.80 -16.08 -14.04
CA ARG A 42 3.61 -15.45 -13.47
C ARG A 42 3.62 -14.02 -14.00
N GLY A 43 3.28 -13.85 -15.29
CA GLY A 43 3.24 -12.59 -16.04
C GLY A 43 2.16 -11.62 -15.54
N LEU A 44 2.11 -11.40 -14.23
CA LEU A 44 1.26 -10.44 -13.58
C LEU A 44 2.12 -9.21 -13.28
N THR A 45 1.85 -8.13 -14.00
CA THR A 45 2.30 -6.81 -13.57
C THR A 45 1.49 -6.42 -12.34
N GLU A 46 2.05 -6.63 -11.15
CA GLU A 46 1.43 -6.20 -9.89
C GLU A 46 1.84 -4.75 -9.61
N LYS A 47 0.85 -3.88 -9.40
CA LYS A 47 1.08 -2.46 -9.09
C LYS A 47 0.92 -2.22 -7.60
N PHE A 48 1.86 -1.48 -7.02
CA PHE A 48 1.87 -1.15 -5.60
C PHE A 48 1.92 0.35 -5.37
N ILE A 49 1.39 0.77 -4.22
CA ILE A 49 1.36 2.14 -3.75
C ILE A 49 2.01 2.18 -2.37
N GLY A 50 3.08 2.97 -2.23
CA GLY A 50 3.76 3.22 -0.97
C GLY A 50 3.34 4.55 -0.35
N ILE A 51 2.97 4.53 0.93
CA ILE A 51 2.53 5.69 1.69
C ILE A 51 3.46 5.90 2.87
N LYS A 52 3.98 7.12 3.00
CA LYS A 52 4.76 7.55 4.17
C LYS A 52 3.96 8.54 5.00
N PHE A 53 3.83 8.25 6.29
CA PHE A 53 3.22 9.15 7.25
C PHE A 53 4.31 9.74 8.15
N ARG A 54 4.33 11.07 8.34
CA ARG A 54 5.18 11.78 9.30
C ARG A 54 4.30 12.41 10.36
N ASP A 55 4.60 12.23 11.66
CA ASP A 55 3.65 12.68 12.69
C ASP A 55 3.99 14.01 13.38
N LYS A 56 2.95 14.84 13.43
CA LYS A 56 2.29 15.47 14.59
C LYS A 56 0.77 15.63 14.31
N ASP A 57 0.34 15.62 13.04
CA ASP A 57 -1.03 15.93 12.59
C ASP A 57 -1.76 14.78 11.86
N ALA A 58 -1.15 13.60 11.73
CA ALA A 58 -1.77 12.49 11.01
C ALA A 58 -2.55 11.61 11.99
N ASN A 59 -3.85 11.38 11.74
CA ASN A 59 -4.73 10.48 12.52
C ASN A 59 -4.27 9.00 12.45
N LEU A 60 -3.08 8.70 12.97
CA LEU A 60 -2.39 7.43 12.81
C LEU A 60 -3.07 6.29 13.57
N SER A 61 -3.66 6.60 14.72
CA SER A 61 -4.50 5.65 15.45
C SER A 61 -5.70 5.23 14.62
N ALA A 62 -6.30 6.15 13.85
CA ALA A 62 -7.45 5.84 13.00
C ALA A 62 -7.06 4.95 11.83
N ILE A 63 -5.96 5.23 11.12
CA ILE A 63 -5.51 4.36 10.01
C ILE A 63 -5.05 3.00 10.53
N ARG A 64 -4.31 2.95 11.65
CA ARG A 64 -3.90 1.68 12.28
C ARG A 64 -5.13 0.85 12.61
N ASN A 65 -6.13 1.44 13.26
CA ASN A 65 -7.36 0.74 13.62
C ASN A 65 -8.15 0.29 12.38
N PHE A 66 -8.28 1.13 11.35
CA PHE A 66 -8.94 0.76 10.10
C PHE A 66 -8.27 -0.44 9.43
N ILE A 67 -6.93 -0.42 9.33
CA ILE A 67 -6.18 -1.50 8.72
C ILE A 67 -6.29 -2.78 9.56
N THR A 68 -6.08 -2.71 10.87
CA THR A 68 -6.08 -3.91 11.71
C THR A 68 -7.47 -4.51 11.87
N SER A 69 -8.50 -3.69 12.10
CA SER A 69 -9.85 -4.20 12.40
C SER A 69 -10.70 -4.45 11.15
N THR A 70 -10.56 -3.64 10.10
CA THR A 70 -11.49 -3.65 8.96
C THR A 70 -10.89 -4.34 7.73
N VAL A 71 -9.58 -4.25 7.52
CA VAL A 71 -8.95 -4.67 6.25
C VAL A 71 -8.14 -5.96 6.40
N LYS A 72 -7.18 -5.99 7.33
CA LYS A 72 -6.14 -7.04 7.41
C LYS A 72 -6.71 -8.43 7.67
N PHE A 73 -7.68 -8.56 8.56
CA PHE A 73 -8.30 -9.86 8.86
C PHE A 73 -9.23 -10.35 7.75
N ALA A 74 -9.88 -9.42 7.04
CA ALA A 74 -10.83 -9.78 5.98
C ALA A 74 -10.12 -10.08 4.64
N LYS A 75 -8.88 -9.63 4.44
CA LYS A 75 -8.13 -9.67 3.17
C LYS A 75 -8.88 -9.05 1.98
N GLU A 76 -9.90 -8.24 2.24
CA GLU A 76 -10.71 -7.64 1.19
C GLU A 76 -10.06 -6.37 0.65
N THR A 77 -10.55 -5.97 -0.50
CA THR A 77 -10.21 -4.69 -1.11
C THR A 77 -10.94 -3.55 -0.41
N PHE A 78 -10.42 -2.34 -0.59
CA PHE A 78 -11.04 -1.10 -0.14
C PHE A 78 -10.71 0.02 -1.13
N THR A 79 -11.43 1.13 -1.01
CA THR A 79 -11.20 2.29 -1.86
C THR A 79 -10.16 3.19 -1.23
N PHE A 80 -9.12 3.52 -1.99
CA PHE A 80 -8.15 4.54 -1.66
C PHE A 80 -8.30 5.72 -2.61
N THR A 81 -8.47 6.92 -2.06
CA THR A 81 -8.51 8.16 -2.84
C THR A 81 -7.28 9.00 -2.46
N PRO A 82 -6.34 9.20 -3.40
CA PRO A 82 -5.17 10.03 -3.17
C PRO A 82 -5.55 11.50 -3.03
N ASP A 83 -4.59 12.33 -2.65
CA ASP A 83 -4.76 13.77 -2.70
C ASP A 83 -4.99 14.26 -4.16
N PRO A 84 -5.68 15.38 -4.37
CA PRO A 84 -6.13 15.80 -5.71
C PRO A 84 -5.02 15.97 -6.74
N ASP A 85 -3.78 16.20 -6.30
CA ASP A 85 -2.59 16.39 -7.13
C ASP A 85 -1.77 15.11 -7.33
N VAL A 86 -2.12 14.03 -6.63
CA VAL A 86 -1.39 12.75 -6.62
C VAL A 86 -2.06 11.73 -7.53
N ASP A 87 -1.28 11.13 -8.43
CA ASP A 87 -1.74 10.04 -9.30
C ASP A 87 -1.35 8.67 -8.72
N ALA A 88 -2.36 7.88 -8.35
CA ALA A 88 -2.21 6.51 -7.85
C ALA A 88 -2.28 5.44 -8.96
N GLY A 89 -2.34 5.85 -10.23
CA GLY A 89 -2.45 4.98 -11.39
C GLY A 89 -3.74 5.04 -12.16
N ALA A 90 -4.66 5.93 -11.79
CA ALA A 90 -5.96 6.12 -12.45
C ALA A 90 -6.22 7.60 -12.77
N GLY A 91 -5.16 8.43 -12.76
CA GLY A 91 -5.26 9.88 -12.84
C GLY A 91 -5.19 10.54 -11.46
N LYS A 92 -4.90 11.84 -11.46
CA LYS A 92 -4.71 12.63 -10.23
C LYS A 92 -5.99 12.71 -9.41
N GLY A 93 -5.90 12.42 -8.11
CA GLY A 93 -7.05 12.42 -7.19
C GLY A 93 -8.08 11.31 -7.44
N THR A 94 -7.90 10.48 -8.47
CA THR A 94 -8.86 9.44 -8.82
C THR A 94 -8.79 8.30 -7.79
N ALA A 95 -9.96 7.87 -7.32
CA ALA A 95 -10.07 6.74 -6.42
C ALA A 95 -9.64 5.43 -7.12
N VAL A 96 -8.92 4.59 -6.39
CA VAL A 96 -8.46 3.27 -6.83
C VAL A 96 -8.89 2.19 -5.85
N THR A 97 -9.17 1.00 -6.39
CA THR A 97 -9.42 -0.19 -5.59
C THR A 97 -8.08 -0.81 -5.21
N VAL A 98 -7.90 -1.06 -3.93
CA VAL A 98 -6.63 -1.55 -3.39
C VAL A 98 -6.84 -2.64 -2.36
N ARG A 99 -5.85 -3.52 -2.22
CA ARG A 99 -5.74 -4.47 -1.12
C ARG A 99 -4.56 -4.09 -0.23
N TYR A 100 -4.73 -4.22 1.08
CA TYR A 100 -3.61 -4.08 2.02
C TYR A 100 -2.59 -5.19 1.77
N TRP A 101 -1.31 -4.80 1.65
CA TRP A 101 -0.22 -5.74 1.42
C TRP A 101 0.65 -5.93 2.66
N THR A 102 1.28 -4.84 3.11
CA THR A 102 2.12 -4.85 4.31
C THR A 102 2.24 -3.44 4.88
N ASP A 103 2.70 -3.34 6.12
CA ASP A 103 3.07 -2.09 6.75
C ASP A 103 4.33 -2.25 7.60
N ARG A 104 4.92 -1.11 7.92
CA ARG A 104 5.88 -0.98 8.99
C ARG A 104 5.43 0.18 9.87
N PHE A 105 4.46 -0.08 10.74
CA PHE A 105 4.14 0.91 11.76
C PHE A 105 5.21 0.91 12.87
N LYS A 106 6.35 1.58 12.65
CA LYS A 106 7.42 1.73 13.65
C LYS A 106 7.38 3.10 14.30
N GLU A 107 7.15 3.13 15.60
CA GLU A 107 7.34 4.33 16.39
C GLU A 107 8.86 4.53 16.60
N ARG A 108 9.45 5.42 15.80
CA ARG A 108 10.84 5.86 16.00
C ARG A 108 10.84 7.29 16.51
N LEU A 109 11.31 7.47 17.74
CA LEU A 109 11.59 8.79 18.31
C LEU A 109 12.88 9.32 17.68
N PHE A 110 12.77 10.03 16.56
CA PHE A 110 13.86 10.90 16.11
C PHE A 110 13.63 12.30 16.69
N ASN A 111 14.72 12.92 17.18
CA ASN A 111 14.80 14.30 17.69
C ASN A 111 13.66 15.17 17.13
N TYR A 112 12.77 15.64 18.03
CA TYR A 112 11.53 16.39 17.73
C TYR A 112 10.32 15.57 17.24
N ASN A 113 9.99 14.43 17.87
CA ASN A 113 8.70 13.72 17.73
C ASN A 113 8.31 13.35 16.29
N LYS A 114 9.25 13.02 15.42
CA LYS A 114 8.94 12.58 14.05
C LYS A 114 8.77 11.08 14.00
N TYR A 115 7.53 10.63 13.98
CA TYR A 115 7.20 9.23 13.73
C TYR A 115 7.20 8.97 12.22
N GLU A 116 7.74 7.83 11.77
CA GLU A 116 7.74 7.42 10.36
C GLU A 116 6.98 6.10 10.23
N TYR A 117 5.89 6.12 9.47
CA TYR A 117 5.11 4.92 9.19
C TYR A 117 5.07 4.68 7.68
N ASP A 118 5.31 3.44 7.27
CA ASP A 118 5.19 3.01 5.88
C ASP A 118 3.98 2.08 5.74
N MET A 119 3.13 2.31 4.74
CA MET A 119 2.09 1.37 4.34
C MET A 119 2.21 1.08 2.84
N ILE A 120 2.03 -0.19 2.48
CA ILE A 120 2.06 -0.66 1.11
C ILE A 120 0.71 -1.26 0.75
N LEU A 121 0.14 -0.76 -0.34
CA LEU A 121 -1.12 -1.21 -0.91
C LEU A 121 -0.88 -1.81 -2.28
N ARG A 122 -1.58 -2.88 -2.62
CA ARG A 122 -1.63 -3.46 -3.96
C ARG A 122 -2.83 -2.88 -4.70
N VAL A 123 -2.65 -2.40 -5.92
CA VAL A 123 -3.76 -1.98 -6.80
C VAL A 123 -4.36 -3.22 -7.45
N GLU A 124 -5.69 -3.27 -7.52
CA GLU A 124 -6.48 -4.37 -8.10
C GLU A 124 -7.10 -3.98 -9.45
#